data_AF-A0A160LK59-F1
#
_entry.id   AF-A0A160LK59-F1
#
_cell.length_a   1.000
_cell.length_b   1.000
_cell.length_c   1.000
_cell.angle_alpha   90.00
_cell.angle_beta   90.00
_cell.angle_gamma   90.00
#
_symmetry.space_group_name_H-M   'P 1'
#
loop_
_entity.id
_entity.type
_entity.pdbx_description
1 polymer ?
#
loop_
_entity_poly.entity_id
_entity_poly.type
_entity_poly.pdbx_seq_one_letter_code
_entity_poly.pdbx_strand_id
1 'polypeptide(L)'
;MEEYQNRGFLLKQRSYLKLYIYRIIDRNKGYGSQYLNDLREEFKFLGYHPTHTELYKTLHELTRDGYVKREKRIKGEEGVDFQEIILYQLTDEGKKEYNRYKQQMKVELERCKGLLDKALKDHYGPVR
;
A
#
# COMPACT_ATOMS: atom_id res chain seq x y z
N MET A 1 -15.31 -28.99 -4.74
CA MET A 1 -14.48 -27.76 -4.65
C MET A 1 -14.44 -27.40 -3.18
N GLU A 2 -13.31 -27.61 -2.50
CA GLU A 2 -13.15 -27.10 -1.14
C GLU A 2 -13.29 -25.58 -1.17
N GLU A 3 -14.27 -25.07 -0.42
CA GLU A 3 -14.38 -23.63 -0.16
C GLU A 3 -13.08 -23.16 0.48
N TYR A 4 -12.40 -22.21 -0.14
CA TYR A 4 -11.19 -21.61 0.40
C TYR A 4 -11.51 -20.98 1.77
N GLN A 5 -11.15 -21.68 2.84
CA GLN A 5 -11.38 -21.27 4.22
C GLN A 5 -10.30 -20.26 4.64
N ASN A 6 -10.54 -18.98 4.35
CA ASN A 6 -9.74 -17.91 4.95
C ASN A 6 -10.13 -17.74 6.43
N ARG A 7 -9.35 -18.33 7.33
CA ARG A 7 -9.51 -18.23 8.80
C ARG A 7 -9.02 -16.90 9.40
N GLY A 8 -8.59 -15.94 8.58
CA GLY A 8 -8.12 -14.64 9.02
C GLY A 8 -9.27 -13.73 9.49
N PHE A 9 -9.01 -12.86 10.47
CA PHE A 9 -9.97 -11.84 10.91
C PHE A 9 -10.04 -10.70 9.89
N LEU A 10 -9.31 -9.61 10.11
CA LEU A 10 -9.15 -8.50 9.16
C LEU A 10 -7.82 -8.59 8.40
N LEU A 11 -7.56 -7.61 7.55
CA LEU A 11 -6.29 -7.44 6.86
C LEU A 11 -5.17 -7.07 7.83
N LYS A 12 -3.98 -7.61 7.59
CA LYS A 12 -2.75 -7.07 8.18
C LYS A 12 -2.51 -5.67 7.60
N GLN A 13 -2.08 -4.74 8.46
CA GLN A 13 -1.78 -3.35 8.07
C GLN A 13 -0.86 -3.28 6.84
N ARG A 14 0.19 -4.11 6.80
CA ARG A 14 1.14 -4.13 5.67
C ARG A 14 0.50 -4.53 4.35
N SER A 15 -0.42 -5.49 4.34
CA SER A 15 -1.14 -5.89 3.12
C SER A 15 -2.00 -4.76 2.59
N TYR A 16 -2.69 -4.06 3.48
CA TYR A 16 -3.44 -2.86 3.12
C TYR A 16 -2.52 -1.77 2.57
N LEU A 17 -1.41 -1.48 3.25
CA LEU A 17 -0.45 -0.46 2.82
C LEU A 17 0.20 -0.79 1.47
N LYS A 18 0.53 -2.07 1.22
CA LYS A 18 1.10 -2.56 -0.05
C LYS A 18 0.21 -2.23 -1.25
N LEU A 19 -1.11 -2.36 -1.11
CA LEU A 19 -2.08 -1.99 -2.16
C LEU A 19 -1.94 -0.52 -2.58
N TYR A 20 -1.81 0.38 -1.60
CA TYR A 20 -1.69 1.81 -1.87
C TYR A 20 -0.29 2.21 -2.34
N ILE A 21 0.76 1.58 -1.83
CA ILE A 21 2.13 1.80 -2.32
C ILE A 21 2.23 1.41 -3.80
N TYR A 22 1.67 0.26 -4.19
CA TYR A 22 1.59 -0.10 -5.61
C TYR A 22 0.90 0.98 -6.45
N ARG A 23 -0.28 1.44 -6.01
CA ARG A 23 -1.05 2.49 -6.70
C ARG A 23 -0.25 3.78 -6.88
N ILE A 24 0.50 4.18 -5.86
CA ILE A 24 1.30 5.41 -5.90
C ILE A 24 2.46 5.26 -6.89
N ILE A 25 3.21 4.16 -6.82
CA ILE A 25 4.35 3.90 -7.73
C ILE A 25 3.87 3.77 -9.18
N ASP A 26 2.71 3.16 -9.41
CA ASP A 26 2.11 3.00 -10.74
C ASP A 26 1.70 4.34 -11.37
N ARG A 27 1.16 5.27 -10.56
CA ARG A 27 0.70 6.58 -11.03
C ARG A 27 1.83 7.59 -11.20
N ASN A 28 2.82 7.58 -10.32
CA ASN A 28 3.88 8.58 -10.32
C ASN A 28 5.24 7.99 -9.92
N LYS A 29 6.27 8.39 -10.66
CA LYS A 29 7.66 8.24 -10.21
C LYS A 29 7.88 9.18 -9.03
N GLY A 30 8.23 8.64 -7.88
CA GLY A 30 8.48 9.41 -6.67
C GLY A 30 9.42 8.66 -5.72
N TYR A 31 9.65 9.26 -4.55
CA TYR A 31 10.55 8.72 -3.53
C TYR A 31 9.82 8.49 -2.22
N GLY A 32 10.38 7.62 -1.37
CA GLY A 32 9.66 7.07 -0.21
C GLY A 32 9.07 8.11 0.75
N SER A 33 9.78 9.20 1.05
CA SER A 33 9.24 10.24 1.94
C SER A 33 8.08 11.02 1.32
N GLN A 34 8.04 11.21 0.00
CA GLN A 34 6.87 11.78 -0.68
C GLN A 34 5.66 10.84 -0.54
N TYR A 35 5.85 9.55 -0.82
CA TYR A 35 4.78 8.55 -0.70
C TYR A 35 4.18 8.50 0.71
N LEU A 36 5.04 8.58 1.74
CA LEU A 36 4.60 8.58 3.13
C LEU A 36 3.70 9.79 3.45
N ASN A 37 4.10 10.98 3.01
CA ASN A 37 3.36 12.20 3.26
C ASN A 37 2.01 12.18 2.54
N ASP A 38 1.99 11.78 1.26
CA ASP A 38 0.76 11.66 0.47
C ASP A 38 -0.23 10.71 1.15
N LEU A 39 0.24 9.54 1.62
CA LEU A 39 -0.60 8.57 2.32
C LEU A 39 -1.13 9.12 3.65
N ARG A 40 -0.30 9.83 4.42
CA ARG A 40 -0.72 10.40 5.71
C ARG A 40 -1.80 11.45 5.54
N GLU A 41 -1.69 12.30 4.52
CA GLU A 41 -2.72 13.29 4.22
C GLU A 41 -3.99 12.62 3.68
N GLU A 42 -3.88 11.65 2.77
CA GLU A 42 -5.03 10.92 2.23
C GLU A 42 -5.85 10.23 3.34
N PHE A 43 -5.19 9.68 4.36
CA PHE A 43 -5.84 8.90 5.42
C PHE A 43 -6.14 9.67 6.70
N LYS A 44 -5.79 10.96 6.75
CA LYS A 44 -5.95 11.80 7.94
C LYS A 44 -7.38 11.82 8.48
N PHE A 45 -8.37 11.88 7.59
CA PHE A 45 -9.79 11.91 7.96
C PHE A 45 -10.30 10.59 8.59
N LEU A 46 -9.58 9.48 8.35
CA LEU A 46 -9.87 8.17 8.95
C LEU A 46 -9.03 7.90 10.21
N GLY A 47 -8.17 8.84 10.61
CA GLY A 47 -7.26 8.67 11.74
C GLY A 47 -6.14 7.65 11.50
N TYR A 48 -5.91 7.20 10.27
CA TYR A 48 -4.85 6.25 9.94
C TYR A 48 -3.56 7.00 9.57
N HIS A 49 -2.44 6.62 10.21
CA HIS A 49 -1.15 7.28 10.03
C HIS A 49 -0.04 6.26 9.79
N PRO A 50 0.29 5.94 8.52
CA PRO A 50 1.34 4.97 8.22
C PRO A 50 2.70 5.43 8.76
N THR A 51 3.50 4.47 9.21
CA THR A 51 4.84 4.72 9.75
C THR A 51 5.88 4.61 8.65
N HIS A 52 7.00 5.32 8.85
CA HIS A 52 8.16 5.21 7.99
C HIS A 52 8.64 3.76 7.90
N THR A 53 8.74 3.07 9.04
CA THR A 53 9.16 1.67 9.10
C THR A 53 8.30 0.74 8.24
N GLU A 54 6.97 0.84 8.30
CA GLU A 54 6.10 -0.06 7.51
C GLU A 54 6.13 0.27 6.01
N LEU A 55 6.23 1.55 5.64
CA LEU A 55 6.42 1.95 4.25
C LEU A 55 7.71 1.35 3.67
N TYR A 56 8.85 1.56 4.35
CA TYR A 56 10.14 1.11 3.83
C TYR A 56 10.31 -0.41 3.88
N LYS A 57 9.73 -1.11 4.86
CA LYS A 57 9.65 -2.58 4.83
C LYS A 57 8.89 -3.08 3.59
N THR A 58 7.79 -2.42 3.25
CA THR A 58 6.99 -2.78 2.07
C THR A 58 7.73 -2.47 0.78
N LEU A 59 8.37 -1.30 0.66
CA LEU A 59 9.22 -0.96 -0.49
C LEU A 59 10.40 -1.94 -0.64
N HIS A 60 11.02 -2.34 0.47
CA HIS A 60 12.11 -3.31 0.46
C HIS A 60 11.65 -4.69 0.00
N GLU A 61 10.51 -5.17 0.50
CA GLU A 61 9.87 -6.41 0.03
C GLU A 61 9.61 -6.35 -1.48
N LEU A 62 8.94 -5.30 -1.96
CA LEU A 62 8.63 -5.13 -3.38
C LEU A 62 9.87 -5.07 -4.28
N THR A 63 10.96 -4.46 -3.79
CA THR A 63 12.22 -4.43 -4.53
C THR A 63 12.95 -5.76 -4.51
N ARG A 64 13.03 -6.42 -3.35
CA ARG A 64 13.65 -7.75 -3.21
C ARG A 64 12.96 -8.76 -4.12
N ASP A 65 11.64 -8.69 -4.22
CA ASP A 65 10.83 -9.61 -5.02
C ASP A 65 10.82 -9.24 -6.53
N GLY A 66 11.54 -8.18 -6.93
CA GLY A 66 11.71 -7.79 -8.34
C GLY A 66 10.52 -7.01 -8.95
N TYR A 67 9.51 -6.68 -8.15
CA TYR A 67 8.32 -5.95 -8.60
C TYR A 67 8.56 -4.44 -8.73
N VAL A 68 9.49 -3.91 -7.93
CA VAL A 68 9.83 -2.48 -7.93
C VAL A 68 11.33 -2.30 -8.11
N LYS A 69 11.74 -1.57 -9.14
CA LYS A 69 13.13 -1.13 -9.31
C LYS A 69 13.39 0.19 -8.61
N ARG A 70 14.64 0.38 -8.17
CA ARG A 70 15.13 1.60 -7.51
C ARG A 70 16.13 2.29 -8.43
N GLU A 71 16.01 3.61 -8.56
CA GLU A 71 16.91 4.47 -9.33
C GLU A 71 17.39 5.60 -8.42
N LYS A 72 18.71 5.75 -8.23
CA LYS A 72 19.27 6.89 -7.50
C LYS A 72 19.20 8.13 -8.39
N ARG A 73 18.77 9.26 -7.83
CA ARG A 73 18.80 10.57 -8.49
C ARG A 73 19.25 11.65 -7.53
N ILE A 74 19.87 12.69 -8.08
CA ILE A 74 20.14 13.92 -7.36
C ILE A 74 18.94 14.84 -7.55
N LYS A 75 18.40 15.35 -6.44
CA LYS A 75 17.41 16.42 -6.42
C LYS A 75 18.11 17.70 -5.99
N GLY A 76 17.86 18.80 -6.70
CA GLY A 76 18.50 20.09 -6.49
C GLY A 76 19.68 20.35 -7.44
N GLU A 77 20.27 21.53 -7.34
CA GLU A 77 21.44 21.93 -8.13
C GLU A 77 22.74 21.47 -7.46
N GLU A 78 23.70 20.98 -8.26
CA GLU A 78 25.01 20.58 -7.76
C GLU A 78 25.73 21.77 -7.11
N GLY A 79 26.19 21.59 -5.87
CA GLY A 79 26.95 22.59 -5.13
C GLY A 79 26.13 23.61 -4.34
N VAL A 80 24.79 23.61 -4.44
CA VAL A 80 23.92 24.52 -3.66
C VAL A 80 23.13 23.75 -2.60
N ASP A 81 22.29 22.80 -3.02
CA ASP A 81 21.46 21.97 -2.13
C ASP A 81 21.16 20.64 -2.84
N PHE A 82 22.17 19.77 -2.95
CA PHE A 82 21.99 18.45 -3.57
C PHE A 82 21.54 17.41 -2.53
N GLN A 83 20.48 16.69 -2.84
CA GLN A 83 20.02 15.55 -2.05
C GLN A 83 19.93 14.31 -2.93
N GLU A 84 20.63 13.23 -2.53
CA GLU A 84 20.39 11.92 -3.12
C GLU A 84 19.02 11.37 -2.72
N ILE A 85 18.16 11.11 -3.70
CA ILE A 85 16.86 10.49 -3.54
C ILE A 85 16.80 9.15 -4.27
N ILE A 86 15.97 8.24 -3.77
CA ILE A 86 15.70 6.94 -4.39
C ILE A 86 14.31 7.00 -5.02
N LEU A 87 14.27 6.97 -6.34
CA LEU A 87 13.03 6.84 -7.10
C LEU A 87 12.63 5.37 -7.22
N TYR A 88 11.33 5.12 -7.08
CA TYR A 88 10.75 3.79 -7.23
C TYR A 88 9.91 3.73 -8.50
N GLN A 89 9.99 2.62 -9.23
CA GLN A 89 9.23 2.38 -10.45
C GLN A 89 8.81 0.91 -10.51
N LEU A 90 7.59 0.62 -10.96
CA LEU A 90 7.18 -0.76 -11.21
C LEU A 90 7.95 -1.33 -12.40
N THR A 91 8.35 -2.58 -12.27
CA THR A 91 8.79 -3.41 -13.40
C THR A 91 7.57 -3.94 -14.16
N ASP A 92 7.76 -4.52 -15.34
CA ASP A 92 6.65 -5.15 -16.07
C ASP A 92 6.04 -6.31 -15.28
N GLU A 93 6.87 -7.07 -14.56
CA GLU A 93 6.40 -8.10 -13.64
C GLU A 93 5.66 -7.49 -12.45
N GLY A 94 6.14 -6.37 -11.90
CA GLY A 94 5.46 -5.64 -10.84
C GLY A 94 4.08 -5.12 -11.25
N LYS A 95 3.89 -4.69 -12.50
CA LYS A 95 2.56 -4.31 -13.02
C LYS A 95 1.61 -5.51 -13.11
N LYS A 96 2.11 -6.66 -13.57
CA LYS A 96 1.32 -7.91 -13.61
C LYS A 96 0.94 -8.37 -12.21
N GLU A 97 1.90 -8.36 -11.29
CA GLU A 97 1.65 -8.68 -9.89
C GLU A 97 0.60 -7.72 -9.32
N TYR A 98 0.78 -6.41 -9.45
CA TYR A 98 -0.16 -5.43 -8.90
C TYR A 98 -1.60 -5.66 -9.39
N ASN A 99 -1.77 -6.00 -10.67
CA ASN A 99 -3.10 -6.35 -11.19
C ASN A 99 -3.68 -7.59 -10.52
N ARG A 100 -2.89 -8.64 -10.30
CA ARG A 100 -3.31 -9.83 -9.54
C ARG A 100 -3.62 -9.48 -8.08
N TYR A 101 -2.76 -8.70 -7.43
CA TYR A 101 -2.90 -8.28 -6.05
C TYR A 101 -4.19 -7.48 -5.83
N LYS A 102 -4.56 -6.57 -6.75
CA LYS A 102 -5.83 -5.84 -6.69
C LYS A 102 -7.03 -6.77 -6.65
N GLN A 103 -7.05 -7.83 -7.47
CA GLN A 103 -8.17 -8.77 -7.51
C GLN A 103 -8.27 -9.55 -6.19
N GLN A 104 -7.14 -10.01 -5.65
CA GLN A 104 -7.10 -10.69 -4.36
C GLN A 104 -7.53 -9.76 -3.22
N MET A 105 -7.02 -8.53 -3.22
CA MET A 105 -7.35 -7.53 -2.20
C MET A 105 -8.80 -7.09 -2.25
N LYS A 106 -9.44 -7.05 -3.42
CA LYS A 106 -10.87 -6.75 -3.53
C LYS A 106 -11.70 -7.77 -2.73
N VAL A 107 -11.46 -9.06 -2.96
CA VAL A 107 -12.16 -10.15 -2.24
C VAL A 107 -11.92 -10.03 -0.73
N GLU A 108 -10.69 -9.79 -0.31
CA GLU A 108 -10.38 -9.64 1.12
C GLU A 108 -10.97 -8.39 1.77
N LEU A 109 -10.99 -7.26 1.06
CA LEU A 109 -11.61 -6.02 1.55
C LEU A 109 -13.13 -6.17 1.68
N GLU A 110 -13.78 -6.82 0.72
CA GLU A 110 -15.21 -7.13 0.77
C GLU A 110 -15.53 -8.04 1.96
N ARG A 111 -14.71 -9.06 2.20
CA ARG A 111 -14.82 -9.94 3.39
C ARG A 111 -14.65 -9.16 4.69
N CYS A 112 -13.62 -8.31 4.79
CA CYS A 112 -13.37 -7.46 5.97
C CYS A 112 -14.54 -6.51 6.23
N LYS A 113 -15.08 -5.87 5.18
CA LYS A 113 -16.27 -5.04 5.27
C LYS A 113 -17.46 -5.84 5.80
N GLY A 114 -17.69 -7.05 5.30
CA GLY A 114 -18.76 -7.93 5.79
C GLY A 114 -18.64 -8.28 7.27
N LEU A 115 -17.42 -8.53 7.76
CA LEU A 115 -17.18 -8.77 9.20
C LEU A 115 -17.51 -7.55 10.05
N LEU A 116 -17.11 -6.34 9.61
CA LEU A 116 -17.39 -5.09 10.31
C LEU A 116 -18.89 -4.76 10.28
N ASP A 117 -19.52 -4.87 9.12
CA ASP A 117 -20.96 -4.64 8.93
C ASP A 117 -21.78 -5.57 9.82
N LYS A 118 -21.37 -6.86 9.94
CA LYS A 118 -22.01 -7.82 10.84
C LYS A 118 -21.89 -7.38 12.31
N ALA A 119 -20.69 -7.01 12.76
CA ALA A 119 -20.47 -6.55 14.13
C ALA A 119 -21.29 -5.30 14.45
N LEU A 120 -21.35 -4.35 13.51
CA LEU A 120 -22.15 -3.14 13.67
C LEU A 120 -23.64 -3.48 13.79
N LYS A 121 -24.15 -4.36 12.91
CA LYS A 121 -25.55 -4.79 12.94
C LYS A 121 -25.92 -5.50 14.23
N ASP A 122 -25.11 -6.46 14.66
CA ASP A 122 -25.41 -7.31 15.82
C ASP A 122 -25.39 -6.52 17.14
N HIS A 123 -24.55 -5.50 17.24
CA HIS A 123 -24.36 -4.75 18.49
C HIS A 123 -25.02 -3.36 18.52
N TYR A 124 -25.28 -2.75 17.37
CA TYR A 124 -25.79 -1.37 17.29
C TYR A 124 -27.03 -1.22 16.39
N GLY A 125 -27.49 -2.29 15.73
CA GLY A 125 -28.64 -2.26 14.83
C GLY A 125 -28.30 -1.81 13.40
N PRO A 126 -29.30 -1.51 12.55
CA PRO A 126 -29.07 -1.11 11.16
C PRO A 126 -28.23 0.17 11.07
N VAL A 127 -27.01 0.05 10.53
CA VAL A 127 -26.15 1.21 10.24
C VAL A 127 -26.74 1.94 9.03
N ARG A 128 -27.04 3.23 9.20
CA ARG A 128 -27.49 4.11 8.12
C ARG A 128 -26.31 4.64 7.31
#